data_AF-K8Y342-F1
#
_entry.id   AF-K8Y342-F1
#
_cell.length_a   1.000
_cell.length_b   1.000
_cell.length_c   1.000
_cell.angle_alpha   90.00
_cell.angle_beta   90.00
_cell.angle_gamma   90.00
#
_symmetry.space_group_name_H-M   'P 1'
#
loop_
_entity.id
_entity.type
_entity.pdbx_description
1 polymer ?
#
loop_
_entity_poly.entity_id
_entity_poly.type
_entity_poly.pdbx_seq_one_letter_code
_entity_poly.pdbx_strand_id
1 'polypeptide(L)'
;MLEYSLIDSIHSTLVKKSTFGQKSMRLRRIFLGFVSILVLVVFLQNCVKSEVVSAGDSQSQIYAAANYLSNKCGNPIPTPMPFIVQGVQQRNLDICTIAITQSECPFISYPLACVLIYVDNPIGDIPWYINFQEVFVKIKL
;
A
#
# COMPACT_ATOMS: atom_id res chain seq x y z
N MET A 1 71.55 -7.55 32.37
CA MET A 1 70.62 -6.41 32.54
C MET A 1 69.96 -5.96 31.22
N LEU A 2 70.20 -6.61 30.07
CA LEU A 2 69.58 -6.23 28.78
C LEU A 2 68.29 -7.00 28.44
N GLU A 3 68.10 -8.24 28.91
CA GLU A 3 66.95 -9.08 28.53
C GLU A 3 65.60 -8.56 29.02
N TYR A 4 65.54 -7.90 30.18
CA TYR A 4 64.29 -7.39 30.74
C TYR A 4 63.66 -6.26 29.90
N SER A 5 64.47 -5.43 29.25
CA SER A 5 63.96 -4.29 28.44
C SER A 5 63.29 -4.72 27.13
N LEU A 6 63.69 -5.87 26.59
CA LEU A 6 63.23 -6.36 25.29
C LEU A 6 61.86 -7.04 25.43
N ILE A 7 61.61 -7.70 26.57
CA ILE A 7 60.34 -8.36 26.89
C ILE A 7 59.21 -7.33 27.08
N ASP A 8 59.46 -6.21 27.75
CA ASP A 8 58.45 -5.16 27.96
C ASP A 8 58.05 -4.44 26.66
N SER A 9 58.99 -4.24 25.75
CA SER A 9 58.73 -3.62 24.44
C SER A 9 57.84 -4.50 23.55
N ILE A 10 58.06 -5.83 23.57
CA ILE A 10 57.25 -6.81 22.84
C ILE A 10 55.86 -6.94 23.46
N HIS A 11 55.75 -6.92 24.80
CA HIS A 11 54.47 -7.00 25.49
C HIS A 11 53.59 -5.75 25.22
N SER A 12 54.20 -4.56 25.24
CA SER A 12 53.55 -3.28 24.89
C SER A 12 52.98 -3.25 23.46
N THR A 13 53.71 -3.80 22.50
CA THR A 13 53.27 -3.85 21.08
C THR A 13 52.20 -4.89 20.81
N LEU A 14 52.22 -6.04 21.51
CA LEU A 14 51.18 -7.08 21.40
C LEU A 14 49.83 -6.62 21.99
N VAL A 15 49.83 -5.94 23.14
CA VAL A 15 48.60 -5.42 23.79
C VAL A 15 47.94 -4.30 22.96
N LYS A 16 48.74 -3.48 22.27
CA LYS A 16 48.23 -2.39 21.41
C LYS A 16 47.57 -2.91 20.13
N LYS A 17 47.98 -4.09 19.65
CA LYS A 17 47.46 -4.72 18.41
C LYS A 17 46.11 -5.40 18.61
N SER A 18 45.85 -5.98 19.80
CA SER A 18 44.58 -6.65 20.11
C SER A 18 43.42 -5.68 20.31
N THR A 19 43.68 -4.51 20.91
CA THR A 19 42.67 -3.46 21.18
C THR A 19 42.26 -2.68 19.91
N PHE A 20 43.15 -2.54 18.93
CA PHE A 20 42.84 -1.87 17.66
C PHE A 20 41.97 -2.73 16.71
N GLY A 21 42.25 -4.04 16.63
CA GLY A 21 41.43 -4.98 15.85
C GLY A 21 39.99 -5.12 16.37
N GLN A 22 39.80 -5.04 17.69
CA GLN A 22 38.49 -5.20 18.33
C GLN A 22 37.58 -3.97 18.17
N LYS A 23 38.12 -2.74 18.15
CA LYS A 23 37.36 -1.52 17.84
C LYS A 23 36.87 -1.48 16.39
N SER A 24 37.70 -1.95 15.45
CA SER A 24 37.39 -2.02 14.02
C SER A 24 36.20 -2.95 13.73
N MET A 25 36.16 -4.15 14.34
CA MET A 25 35.04 -5.08 14.12
C MET A 25 33.70 -4.56 14.66
N ARG A 26 33.71 -3.81 15.78
CA ARG A 26 32.49 -3.26 16.38
C ARG A 26 31.90 -2.14 15.52
N LEU A 27 32.76 -1.28 14.97
CA LEU A 27 32.36 -0.21 14.05
C LEU A 27 31.79 -0.78 12.74
N ARG A 28 32.40 -1.85 12.22
CA ARG A 28 31.95 -2.52 11.00
C ARG A 28 30.56 -3.16 11.16
N ARG A 29 30.23 -3.73 12.32
CA ARG A 29 28.89 -4.26 12.62
C ARG A 29 27.82 -3.17 12.71
N ILE A 30 28.14 -2.02 13.30
CA ILE A 30 27.24 -0.86 13.36
C ILE A 30 27.00 -0.33 11.95
N PHE A 31 28.05 -0.20 11.14
CA PHE A 31 27.95 0.23 9.75
C PHE A 31 27.11 -0.76 8.92
N LEU A 32 27.30 -2.06 9.09
CA LEU A 32 26.50 -3.09 8.42
C LEU A 32 25.02 -3.03 8.81
N GLY A 33 24.74 -2.83 10.11
CA GLY A 33 23.37 -2.66 10.61
C GLY A 33 22.71 -1.41 10.04
N PHE A 34 23.43 -0.29 9.97
CA PHE A 34 22.92 0.96 9.40
C PHE A 34 22.62 0.84 7.91
N VAL A 35 23.51 0.18 7.15
CA VAL A 35 23.29 -0.13 5.73
C VAL A 35 22.08 -1.04 5.55
N SER A 36 21.90 -2.07 6.39
CA SER A 36 20.74 -2.95 6.34
C SER A 36 19.43 -2.22 6.60
N ILE A 37 19.41 -1.27 7.54
CA ILE A 37 18.22 -0.45 7.84
C ILE A 37 17.89 0.47 6.67
N LEU A 38 18.90 1.12 6.07
CA LEU A 38 18.70 1.97 4.89
C LEU A 38 18.13 1.19 3.71
N VAL A 39 18.63 -0.02 3.46
CA VAL A 39 18.10 -0.90 2.41
C VAL A 39 16.63 -1.24 2.69
N LEU A 40 16.28 -1.58 3.94
CA LEU A 40 14.90 -1.89 4.32
C LEU A 40 13.95 -0.70 4.08
N VAL A 41 14.38 0.52 4.39
CA VAL A 41 13.59 1.74 4.19
C VAL A 41 13.33 2.00 2.69
N VAL A 42 14.33 1.78 1.82
CA VAL A 42 14.15 1.93 0.37
C VAL A 42 13.14 0.91 -0.19
N PHE A 43 13.16 -0.32 0.31
CA PHE A 43 12.16 -1.33 -0.11
C PHE A 43 10.73 -0.98 0.32
N LEU A 44 10.55 -0.27 1.44
CA LEU A 44 9.23 0.14 1.94
C LEU A 44 8.61 1.31 1.16
N GLN A 45 9.38 2.08 0.38
CA GLN A 45 8.87 3.25 -0.36
C GLN A 45 7.90 2.87 -1.50
N ASN A 46 7.95 1.64 -2.02
CA ASN A 46 7.10 1.20 -3.12
C ASN A 46 5.73 0.64 -2.67
N CYS A 47 5.45 0.61 -1.37
CA CYS A 47 4.20 0.03 -0.85
C CYS A 47 2.96 0.94 -0.98
N VAL A 48 3.11 2.19 -1.44
CA VAL A 48 1.98 3.12 -1.57
C VAL A 48 1.89 3.63 -3.01
N LYS A 49 1.27 2.84 -3.87
CA LYS A 49 0.86 3.29 -5.20
C LYS A 49 -0.65 3.55 -5.17
N SER A 50 -1.03 4.79 -4.91
CA SER A 50 -2.41 5.22 -5.16
C SER A 50 -2.56 5.40 -6.67
N GLU A 51 -2.95 4.33 -7.35
CA GLU A 51 -3.15 4.32 -8.79
C GLU A 51 -4.54 4.88 -9.10
N VAL A 52 -4.56 6.03 -9.78
CA VAL A 52 -5.78 6.62 -10.33
C VAL A 52 -5.96 6.08 -11.74
N VAL A 53 -7.12 5.48 -11.98
CA VAL A 53 -7.53 4.87 -13.25
C VAL A 53 -8.25 5.91 -14.08
N SER A 54 -8.03 5.92 -15.40
CA SER A 54 -8.72 6.85 -16.29
C SER A 54 -10.25 6.63 -16.26
N ALA A 55 -11.02 7.68 -16.56
CA ALA A 55 -12.48 7.59 -16.57
C ALA A 55 -12.99 6.52 -17.56
N GLY A 56 -12.38 6.43 -18.74
CA GLY A 56 -12.75 5.45 -19.77
C GLY A 56 -12.47 4.01 -19.33
N ASP A 57 -11.28 3.76 -18.77
CA ASP A 57 -10.92 2.43 -18.29
C ASP A 57 -11.82 2.01 -17.12
N SER A 58 -12.09 2.93 -16.19
CA SER A 58 -12.99 2.70 -15.06
C SER A 58 -14.41 2.36 -15.53
N GLN A 59 -14.94 3.12 -16.49
CA GLN A 59 -16.26 2.87 -17.07
C GLN A 59 -16.33 1.48 -17.73
N SER A 60 -15.28 1.09 -18.45
CA SER A 60 -15.21 -0.23 -19.11
C SER A 60 -15.17 -1.38 -18.11
N GLN A 61 -14.47 -1.23 -16.98
CA GLN A 61 -14.41 -2.24 -15.92
C GLN A 61 -15.76 -2.42 -15.22
N ILE A 62 -16.46 -1.32 -14.91
CA ILE A 62 -17.81 -1.38 -14.35
C ILE A 62 -18.79 -2.02 -15.35
N TYR A 63 -18.67 -1.67 -16.64
CA TYR A 63 -19.48 -2.27 -17.69
C TYR A 63 -19.24 -3.77 -17.80
N ALA A 64 -17.99 -4.20 -17.79
CA ALA A 64 -17.64 -5.62 -17.84
C ALA A 64 -18.19 -6.40 -16.64
N ALA A 65 -18.09 -5.84 -15.43
CA ALA A 65 -18.66 -6.45 -14.22
C ALA A 65 -20.20 -6.54 -14.29
N ALA A 66 -20.86 -5.46 -14.71
CA ALA A 66 -22.31 -5.43 -14.87
C ALA A 66 -22.80 -6.39 -15.95
N ASN A 67 -22.10 -6.47 -17.09
CA ASN A 67 -22.39 -7.41 -18.16
C ASN A 67 -22.18 -8.86 -17.71
N TYR A 68 -21.12 -9.15 -16.94
CA TYR A 68 -20.91 -10.47 -16.35
C TYR A 68 -22.11 -10.89 -15.48
N LEU A 69 -22.55 -10.03 -14.55
CA LEU A 69 -23.66 -10.37 -13.67
C LEU A 69 -24.99 -10.44 -14.43
N SER A 70 -25.24 -9.52 -15.36
CA SER A 70 -26.42 -9.52 -16.24
C SER A 70 -26.53 -10.84 -17.02
N ASN A 71 -25.44 -11.31 -17.61
CA ASN A 71 -25.41 -12.60 -18.30
C ASN A 71 -25.60 -13.79 -17.35
N LYS A 72 -25.04 -13.71 -16.13
CA LYS A 72 -25.22 -14.74 -15.10
C LYS A 72 -26.67 -14.83 -14.61
N CYS A 73 -27.34 -13.70 -14.43
CA CYS A 73 -28.70 -13.62 -13.89
C CYS A 73 -29.80 -13.67 -14.96
N GLY A 74 -29.44 -13.58 -16.26
CA GLY A 74 -30.40 -13.65 -17.37
C GLY A 74 -31.29 -12.41 -17.49
N ASN A 75 -30.89 -11.29 -16.92
CA ASN A 75 -31.64 -10.04 -16.89
C ASN A 75 -30.78 -8.88 -17.43
N PRO A 76 -31.37 -7.83 -18.01
CA PRO A 76 -30.60 -6.72 -18.60
C PRO A 76 -29.84 -5.93 -17.53
N ILE A 77 -28.77 -5.25 -17.96
CA ILE A 77 -28.02 -4.34 -17.09
C ILE A 77 -28.95 -3.23 -16.57
N PRO A 78 -29.01 -2.98 -15.24
CA PRO A 78 -29.79 -1.91 -14.66
C PRO A 78 -29.47 -0.55 -15.25
N THR A 79 -30.50 0.27 -15.41
CA THR A 79 -30.37 1.67 -15.81
C THR A 79 -30.82 2.58 -14.66
N PRO A 80 -30.14 3.71 -14.42
CA PRO A 80 -28.96 4.21 -15.12
C PRO A 80 -27.67 3.51 -14.68
N MET A 81 -26.73 3.36 -15.62
CA MET A 81 -25.37 2.90 -15.32
C MET A 81 -24.59 4.01 -14.59
N PRO A 82 -23.77 3.71 -13.57
CA PRO A 82 -22.85 4.68 -12.98
C PRO A 82 -21.97 5.30 -14.05
N PHE A 83 -21.88 6.63 -14.04
CA PHE A 83 -21.16 7.40 -15.06
C PHE A 83 -19.92 8.03 -14.44
N ILE A 84 -18.76 7.75 -15.02
CA ILE A 84 -17.48 8.23 -14.53
C ILE A 84 -16.99 9.40 -15.38
N VAL A 85 -16.88 10.58 -14.77
CA VAL A 85 -16.39 11.81 -15.41
C VAL A 85 -14.90 12.07 -15.19
N GLN A 86 -14.33 11.55 -14.10
CA GLN A 86 -12.98 11.83 -13.64
C GLN A 86 -12.24 10.54 -13.33
N GLY A 87 -10.93 10.61 -13.16
CA GLY A 87 -10.15 9.44 -12.79
C GLY A 87 -10.57 8.90 -11.42
N VAL A 88 -10.74 7.59 -11.32
CA VAL A 88 -11.20 6.92 -10.09
C VAL A 88 -10.03 6.18 -9.47
N GLN A 89 -9.96 6.17 -8.14
CA GLN A 89 -8.95 5.38 -7.46
C GLN A 89 -9.18 3.88 -7.68
N GLN A 90 -8.12 3.16 -8.06
CA GLN A 90 -8.17 1.73 -8.35
C GLN A 90 -8.85 0.95 -7.22
N ARG A 91 -8.55 1.25 -5.95
CA ARG A 91 -9.16 0.58 -4.81
C ARG A 91 -10.69 0.74 -4.74
N ASN A 92 -11.20 1.93 -5.03
CA ASN A 92 -12.63 2.20 -5.01
C ASN A 92 -13.34 1.54 -6.20
N LEU A 93 -12.65 1.52 -7.36
CA LEU A 93 -13.09 0.80 -8.54
C LEU A 93 -13.18 -0.71 -8.30
N ASP A 94 -12.16 -1.31 -7.68
CA ASP A 94 -12.11 -2.74 -7.32
C ASP A 94 -13.25 -3.11 -6.37
N ILE A 95 -13.50 -2.28 -5.35
CA ILE A 95 -14.59 -2.51 -4.40
C ILE A 95 -15.95 -2.52 -5.13
N CYS A 96 -16.18 -1.58 -6.06
CA CYS A 96 -17.42 -1.56 -6.85
C CYS A 96 -17.55 -2.79 -7.77
N THR A 97 -16.50 -3.15 -8.52
CA THR A 97 -16.56 -4.28 -9.46
C THR A 97 -16.74 -5.61 -8.75
N ILE A 98 -16.09 -5.82 -7.60
CA ILE A 98 -16.29 -6.99 -6.76
C ILE A 98 -17.72 -7.01 -6.21
N ALA A 99 -18.22 -5.89 -5.70
CA ALA A 99 -19.59 -5.83 -5.19
C ALA A 99 -20.62 -6.17 -6.26
N ILE A 100 -20.44 -5.69 -7.51
CA ILE A 100 -21.30 -6.05 -8.63
C ILE A 100 -21.21 -7.56 -8.87
N THR A 101 -20.02 -8.11 -9.11
CA THR A 101 -19.88 -9.53 -9.49
C THR A 101 -20.33 -10.53 -8.41
N GLN A 102 -20.29 -10.13 -7.14
CA GLN A 102 -20.76 -10.93 -6.00
C GLN A 102 -22.22 -10.70 -5.63
N SER A 103 -22.91 -9.75 -6.24
CA SER A 103 -24.33 -9.51 -5.94
C SER A 103 -25.19 -10.71 -6.33
N GLU A 104 -26.23 -10.93 -5.54
CA GLU A 104 -27.21 -11.99 -5.79
C GLU A 104 -28.16 -11.61 -6.93
N CYS A 105 -28.74 -12.61 -7.59
CA CYS A 105 -29.79 -12.39 -8.58
C CYS A 105 -31.15 -12.15 -7.89
N PRO A 106 -32.04 -11.31 -8.44
CA PRO A 106 -31.93 -10.62 -9.73
C PRO A 106 -31.08 -9.34 -9.67
N PHE A 107 -30.31 -9.08 -10.72
CA PHE A 107 -29.48 -7.88 -10.83
C PHE A 107 -30.33 -6.65 -11.18
N ILE A 108 -31.01 -6.08 -10.18
CA ILE A 108 -31.95 -4.96 -10.37
C ILE A 108 -31.32 -3.57 -10.16
N SER A 109 -30.19 -3.49 -9.45
CA SER A 109 -29.56 -2.22 -9.07
C SER A 109 -28.08 -2.40 -8.77
N TYR A 110 -27.33 -1.29 -8.83
CA TYR A 110 -25.93 -1.26 -8.45
C TYR A 110 -25.75 -1.27 -6.92
N PRO A 111 -24.75 -2.00 -6.39
CA PRO A 111 -24.47 -2.01 -4.95
C PRO A 111 -24.05 -0.64 -4.41
N LEU A 112 -24.35 -0.37 -3.13
CA LEU A 112 -23.95 0.86 -2.45
C LEU A 112 -22.43 1.10 -2.50
N ALA A 113 -21.65 0.03 -2.54
CA ALA A 113 -20.20 0.06 -2.72
C ALA A 113 -19.76 0.86 -3.97
N CYS A 114 -20.58 0.91 -5.01
CA CYS A 114 -20.28 1.69 -6.22
C CYS A 114 -20.40 3.20 -6.04
N VAL A 115 -20.95 3.69 -4.92
CA VAL A 115 -20.90 5.13 -4.60
C VAL A 115 -19.47 5.60 -4.32
N LEU A 116 -18.58 4.68 -3.92
CA LEU A 116 -17.19 4.99 -3.58
C LEU A 116 -16.37 5.49 -4.79
N ILE A 117 -16.83 5.24 -6.01
CA ILE A 117 -16.17 5.75 -7.23
C ILE A 117 -16.24 7.28 -7.33
N TYR A 118 -17.17 7.92 -6.62
CA TYR A 118 -17.33 9.38 -6.56
C TYR A 118 -16.57 10.02 -5.39
N VAL A 119 -15.81 9.23 -4.63
CA VAL A 119 -15.02 9.72 -3.50
C VAL A 119 -13.57 9.90 -3.94
N ASP A 120 -13.10 11.15 -3.91
CA ASP A 120 -11.75 11.53 -4.36
C ASP A 120 -10.62 11.02 -3.45
N ASN A 121 -10.93 10.67 -2.19
CA ASN A 121 -9.93 10.22 -1.21
C ASN A 121 -9.96 8.70 -1.00
N PRO A 122 -8.79 8.04 -0.94
CA PRO A 122 -8.74 6.61 -0.70
C PRO A 122 -9.38 6.34 0.66
N ILE A 123 -10.14 5.26 0.74
CA ILE A 123 -10.78 4.73 1.96
C ILE A 123 -9.70 4.14 2.89
N GLY A 124 -8.56 4.80 3.04
CA GLY A 124 -7.57 4.54 4.08
C GLY A 124 -8.03 5.14 5.41
N ASP A 125 -8.71 6.29 5.37
CA ASP A 125 -9.12 7.05 6.55
C ASP A 125 -10.62 6.98 6.85
N ILE A 126 -11.39 6.22 6.06
CA ILE A 126 -12.80 5.99 6.36
C ILE A 126 -12.84 4.83 7.36
N PRO A 127 -13.23 5.06 8.63
CA PRO A 127 -13.38 3.98 9.58
C PRO A 127 -14.36 2.98 8.96
N TRP A 128 -14.13 1.71 9.22
CA TRP A 128 -15.03 0.56 8.95
C TRP A 128 -16.47 0.76 9.47
N TYR A 129 -16.75 1.92 10.08
CA TYR A 129 -18.03 2.45 10.48
C TYR A 129 -18.22 3.85 9.87
N ILE A 130 -18.97 3.95 8.76
CA ILE A 130 -19.39 5.24 8.20
C ILE A 130 -20.67 5.64 8.93
N ASN A 131 -20.62 6.68 9.77
CA ASN A 131 -21.84 7.28 10.27
C ASN A 131 -22.51 8.05 9.12
N PHE A 132 -23.57 7.46 8.56
CA PHE A 132 -24.31 8.03 7.43
C PHE A 132 -24.81 9.47 7.69
N GLN A 133 -24.97 9.91 8.94
CA GLN A 133 -25.36 11.30 9.26
C GLN A 133 -24.33 12.34 8.82
N GLU A 134 -23.03 12.02 8.79
CA GLU A 134 -21.98 13.00 8.49
C GLU A 134 -21.70 13.12 6.98
N VAL A 135 -21.93 12.06 6.22
CA VAL A 135 -21.63 12.00 4.78
C VAL A 135 -22.69 12.74 3.95
N PHE A 136 -23.97 12.61 4.31
CA PHE A 136 -25.06 13.25 3.56
C PHE A 136 -25.21 14.76 3.83
N VAL A 137 -24.58 15.30 4.88
CA VAL A 137 -24.64 16.74 5.22
C VAL A 137 -23.63 17.57 4.41
N LYS A 138 -22.58 16.95 3.86
CA LYS A 138 -21.54 17.63 3.07
C LYS A 138 -21.72 17.53 1.56
N ILE A 139 -22.84 17.00 1.08
CA ILE A 139 -23.18 17.08 -0.34
C ILE A 139 -23.68 18.50 -0.58
N LYS A 140 -22.76 19.40 -0.96
CA LYS A 140 -23.11 20.72 -1.45
C LYS A 140 -23.76 20.53 -2.82
N LEU A 141 -25.06 20.78 -2.89
CA LEU A 141 -25.80 20.93 -4.15
C LEU A 141 -25.20 22.08 -4.97
#